data_AF-A0A5K1BQ81-F1
#
_entry.id   AF-A0A5K1BQ81-F1
#
_cell.length_a   1.000
_cell.length_b   1.000
_cell.length_c   1.000
_cell.angle_alpha   90.00
_cell.angle_beta   90.00
_cell.angle_gamma   90.00
#
_symmetry.space_group_name_H-M   'P 1'
#
loop_
_entity.id
_entity.type
_entity.pdbx_description
1 polymer ?
#
loop_
_entity_poly.entity_id
_entity_poly.type
_entity_poly.pdbx_seq_one_letter_code
_entity_poly.pdbx_strand_id
1 'polypeptide(L)'
;VRAVRVRLKTLAAEVSPCVLDVMRKTMVAWPDIAVAMLKDIDSDPILIDSRISEPHGIFGCGQQGLMPQQFHIAEEQVAAACCQMTDVFILLEMLSVPTLAMEASHVFEKAVAQGAIGEQAMVLVMEGRHSQRLIANSQPMVNSQDKDMPITAKSNQLFPEENDDFARILSLAELLTFSRNSRVQEFVRVLYAIMFKIYDDEVCRGKMLKGLIERATSGADNCREADLDLEILVFLVHEEGIARPVLTMMREAAELANVDRAALWHQLCATEEESIRTREALQVEISELVKEKDILSQSLSESEAANHRIK
;
A
#
# COMPACT_ATOMS: atom_id res chain seq x y z
N VAL A 1 -20.97 24.44 2.68
CA VAL A 1 -20.46 23.07 2.43
C VAL A 1 -21.46 22.26 1.63
N ARG A 2 -22.54 21.73 2.22
CA ARG A 2 -23.53 20.89 1.51
C ARG A 2 -24.06 21.47 0.21
N ALA A 3 -24.52 22.72 0.22
CA ALA A 3 -25.05 23.36 -0.99
C ALA A 3 -24.02 23.46 -2.13
N VAL A 4 -22.74 23.71 -1.79
CA VAL A 4 -21.64 23.76 -2.76
C VAL A 4 -21.39 22.36 -3.32
N ARG A 5 -21.28 21.35 -2.45
CA ARG A 5 -21.09 19.95 -2.84
C ARG A 5 -22.23 19.45 -3.75
N VAL A 6 -23.49 19.67 -3.37
CA VAL A 6 -24.65 19.30 -4.21
C VAL A 6 -24.57 19.97 -5.57
N ARG A 7 -24.23 21.27 -5.62
CA ARG A 7 -24.10 21.98 -6.89
C ARG A 7 -22.97 21.40 -7.76
N LEU A 8 -21.84 21.04 -7.17
CA LEU A 8 -20.73 20.40 -7.87
C LEU A 8 -21.14 19.01 -8.39
N LYS A 9 -21.86 18.20 -7.59
CA LYS A 9 -22.37 16.88 -8.02
C LYS A 9 -23.37 16.99 -9.17
N THR A 10 -24.21 18.03 -9.18
CA THR A 10 -25.16 18.28 -10.29
C THR A 10 -24.45 18.70 -11.57
N LEU A 11 -23.39 19.50 -11.46
CA LEU A 11 -22.61 19.95 -12.61
C LEU A 11 -21.67 18.86 -13.14
N ALA A 12 -21.15 17.99 -12.26
CA ALA A 12 -20.31 16.85 -12.59
C ALA A 12 -19.18 17.19 -13.59
N ALA A 13 -19.26 16.67 -14.82
CA ALA A 13 -18.27 16.89 -15.87
C ALA A 13 -18.22 18.35 -16.39
N GLU A 14 -19.23 19.16 -16.11
CA GLU A 14 -19.26 20.59 -16.47
C GLU A 14 -18.50 21.48 -15.48
N VAL A 15 -18.01 20.92 -14.37
CA VAL A 15 -17.22 21.69 -13.39
C VAL A 15 -15.87 22.07 -14.01
N SER A 16 -15.67 23.39 -14.19
CA SER A 16 -14.41 23.92 -14.70
C SER A 16 -13.22 23.54 -13.79
N PRO A 17 -12.04 23.21 -14.36
CA PRO A 17 -10.82 22.95 -13.59
C PRO A 17 -10.44 24.08 -12.62
N CYS A 18 -10.74 25.34 -12.96
CA CYS A 18 -10.49 26.49 -12.09
C CYS A 18 -11.29 26.42 -10.79
N VAL A 19 -12.54 25.90 -10.83
CA VAL A 19 -13.39 25.75 -9.64
C VAL A 19 -12.81 24.67 -8.73
N LEU A 20 -12.32 23.57 -9.30
CA LEU A 20 -11.67 22.49 -8.55
C LEU A 20 -10.36 22.96 -7.89
N ASP A 21 -9.57 23.80 -8.58
CA ASP A 21 -8.35 24.39 -8.01
C ASP A 21 -8.64 25.37 -6.86
N VAL A 22 -9.66 26.23 -7.01
CA VAL A 22 -10.11 27.11 -5.91
C VAL A 22 -10.57 26.27 -4.72
N MET A 23 -11.29 25.17 -4.96
CA MET A 23 -11.75 24.28 -3.90
C MET A 23 -10.57 23.61 -3.18
N ARG A 24 -9.60 23.06 -3.92
CA ARG A 24 -8.34 22.53 -3.37
C ARG A 24 -7.67 23.55 -2.46
N LYS A 25 -7.38 24.75 -3.00
CA LYS A 25 -6.72 25.83 -2.24
C LYS A 25 -7.49 26.22 -1.00
N THR A 26 -8.82 26.26 -1.09
CA THR A 26 -9.70 26.57 0.04
C THR A 26 -9.61 25.50 1.12
N MET A 27 -9.63 24.21 0.75
CA MET A 27 -9.55 23.10 1.71
C MET A 27 -8.20 23.04 2.41
N VAL A 28 -7.11 23.33 1.69
CA VAL A 28 -5.77 23.42 2.26
C VAL A 28 -5.63 24.63 3.21
N ALA A 29 -6.18 25.78 2.83
CA ALA A 29 -6.08 27.00 3.62
C ALA A 29 -7.04 27.05 4.83
N TRP A 30 -8.16 26.34 4.79
CA TRP A 30 -9.23 26.40 5.79
C TRP A 30 -9.63 25.00 6.29
N PRO A 31 -8.96 24.48 7.33
CA PRO A 31 -9.20 23.13 7.85
C PRO A 31 -10.65 22.88 8.29
N ASP A 32 -11.33 23.89 8.85
CA ASP A 32 -12.73 23.76 9.26
C ASP A 32 -13.67 23.47 8.08
N ILE A 33 -13.39 24.04 6.91
CA ILE A 33 -14.15 23.79 5.68
C ILE A 33 -13.89 22.36 5.21
N ALA A 34 -12.64 21.91 5.26
CA ALA A 34 -12.25 20.57 4.88
C ALA A 34 -12.88 19.50 5.77
N VAL A 35 -12.86 19.68 7.10
CA VAL A 35 -13.55 18.81 8.07
C VAL A 35 -15.05 18.78 7.82
N ALA A 36 -15.67 19.95 7.61
CA ALA A 36 -17.10 20.02 7.35
C ALA A 36 -17.49 19.34 6.03
N MET A 37 -16.67 19.47 4.97
CA MET A 37 -16.85 18.75 3.70
C MET A 37 -16.75 17.24 3.88
N LEU A 38 -15.72 16.77 4.60
CA LEU A 38 -15.51 15.34 4.86
C LEU A 38 -16.69 14.73 5.63
N LYS A 39 -17.17 15.41 6.68
CA LYS A 39 -18.35 14.97 7.45
C LYS A 39 -19.63 14.97 6.62
N ASP A 40 -19.79 15.91 5.69
CA ASP A 40 -20.96 15.94 4.80
C ASP A 40 -20.95 14.78 3.80
N ILE A 41 -19.76 14.37 3.32
CA ILE A 41 -19.60 13.15 2.51
C ILE A 41 -19.91 11.91 3.34
N ASP A 42 -19.35 11.80 4.55
CA ASP A 42 -19.55 10.65 5.44
C ASP A 42 -21.00 10.45 5.89
N SER A 43 -21.74 11.57 6.03
CA SER A 43 -23.13 11.60 6.45
C SER A 43 -24.13 11.45 5.30
N ASP A 44 -23.68 11.40 4.04
CA ASP A 44 -24.57 11.36 2.88
C ASP A 44 -25.31 10.00 2.86
N PRO A 45 -26.64 9.97 3.06
CA PRO A 45 -27.38 8.74 2.97
C PRO A 45 -27.32 8.27 1.51
N ILE A 46 -26.81 7.06 1.32
CA ILE A 46 -26.79 6.42 0.01
C ILE A 46 -28.22 6.45 -0.52
N LEU A 47 -28.44 7.11 -1.66
CA LEU A 47 -29.58 6.80 -2.50
C LEU A 47 -29.33 5.39 -3.05
N ILE A 48 -29.65 4.38 -2.24
CA ILE A 48 -29.91 3.04 -2.74
C ILE A 48 -31.22 3.20 -3.51
N ASP A 49 -31.15 3.72 -4.74
CA ASP A 49 -32.24 3.46 -5.67
C ASP A 49 -32.10 2.00 -6.04
N SER A 50 -33.03 1.24 -5.49
CA SER A 50 -33.27 -0.17 -5.70
C SER A 50 -33.50 -0.47 -7.18
N ARG A 51 -32.43 -0.58 -8.00
CA ARG A 51 -32.56 -1.04 -9.39
C ARG A 51 -31.47 -1.96 -9.95
N ILE A 52 -30.47 -2.37 -9.18
CA ILE A 52 -29.64 -3.53 -9.57
C ILE A 52 -29.30 -4.35 -8.33
N SER A 53 -30.30 -5.04 -7.80
CA SER A 53 -30.07 -6.21 -6.96
C SER A 53 -30.17 -7.43 -7.85
N GLU A 54 -29.09 -7.73 -8.59
CA GLU A 54 -28.80 -9.08 -9.06
C GLU A 54 -27.29 -9.33 -8.96
N PRO A 55 -26.86 -10.49 -8.44
CA PRO A 55 -25.45 -10.84 -8.38
C PRO A 55 -24.99 -11.22 -9.79
N HIS A 56 -24.21 -10.36 -10.45
CA HIS A 56 -23.58 -10.72 -11.71
C HIS A 56 -22.43 -11.68 -11.43
N GLY A 57 -22.69 -12.94 -11.74
CA GLY A 57 -21.76 -14.04 -11.61
C GLY A 57 -20.58 -13.92 -12.58
N ILE A 58 -19.45 -14.43 -12.09
CA ILE A 58 -18.41 -15.20 -12.79
C ILE A 58 -18.53 -15.16 -14.32
N PHE A 59 -17.60 -14.44 -14.94
CA PHE A 59 -17.37 -14.41 -16.39
C PHE A 59 -17.23 -15.84 -16.95
N GLY A 60 -18.27 -16.29 -17.67
CA GLY A 60 -18.25 -17.43 -18.56
C GLY A 60 -18.05 -16.97 -20.00
N CYS A 61 -16.96 -17.42 -20.62
CA CYS A 61 -16.69 -17.30 -22.05
C CYS A 61 -17.79 -17.99 -22.88
N GLY A 62 -18.42 -17.28 -23.82
CA GLY A 62 -19.29 -17.91 -24.84
C GLY A 62 -20.31 -17.00 -25.54
N GLN A 63 -19.98 -16.61 -26.79
CA GLN A 63 -20.86 -16.29 -27.94
C GLN A 63 -22.15 -15.45 -27.80
N GLN A 64 -22.05 -14.24 -28.37
CA GLN A 64 -22.91 -13.67 -29.45
C GLN A 64 -24.42 -13.43 -29.18
N GLY A 65 -24.78 -12.15 -29.05
CA GLY A 65 -26.15 -11.66 -29.19
C GLY A 65 -26.29 -10.19 -28.79
N LEU A 66 -26.11 -9.26 -29.74
CA LEU A 66 -26.31 -7.82 -29.53
C LEU A 66 -27.79 -7.52 -29.24
N MET A 67 -28.10 -7.04 -28.03
CA MET A 67 -29.41 -6.54 -27.63
C MET A 67 -29.34 -5.05 -27.26
N PRO A 68 -30.40 -4.24 -27.50
CA PRO A 68 -30.38 -2.78 -27.34
C PRO A 68 -30.31 -2.30 -25.88
N GLN A 69 -30.40 -3.19 -24.90
CA GLN A 69 -30.38 -2.87 -23.47
C GLN A 69 -28.99 -2.45 -22.96
N GLN A 70 -27.92 -2.85 -23.66
CA GLN A 70 -26.54 -2.58 -23.25
C GLN A 70 -26.13 -1.10 -23.40
N PHE A 71 -26.78 -0.36 -24.30
CA PHE A 71 -26.51 1.08 -24.51
C PHE A 71 -27.11 1.95 -23.41
N HIS A 72 -28.31 1.63 -22.90
CA HIS A 72 -28.93 2.39 -21.81
C HIS A 72 -28.21 2.17 -20.47
N ILE A 73 -27.70 0.96 -20.23
CA ILE A 73 -26.91 0.64 -19.03
C ILE A 73 -25.58 1.41 -19.03
N ALA A 74 -24.93 1.55 -20.20
CA ALA A 74 -23.68 2.30 -20.31
C ALA A 74 -23.89 3.81 -20.06
N GLU A 75 -24.97 4.40 -20.56
CA GLU A 75 -25.25 5.83 -20.40
C GLU A 75 -25.65 6.20 -18.96
N GLU A 76 -26.43 5.34 -18.29
CA GLU A 76 -26.83 5.53 -16.88
C GLU A 76 -25.64 5.34 -15.92
N GLN A 77 -24.73 4.39 -16.20
CA GLN A 77 -23.49 4.21 -15.43
C GLN A 77 -22.54 5.41 -15.58
N VAL A 78 -22.44 6.01 -16.77
CA VAL A 78 -21.63 7.22 -17.00
C VAL A 78 -22.21 8.42 -16.25
N ALA A 79 -23.53 8.61 -16.27
CA ALA A 79 -24.18 9.68 -15.52
C ALA A 79 -24.01 9.51 -13.99
N ALA A 80 -24.13 8.28 -13.48
CA ALA A 80 -23.87 7.98 -12.08
C ALA A 80 -22.41 8.23 -11.69
N ALA A 81 -21.45 7.79 -12.51
CA ALA A 81 -20.02 8.03 -12.30
C ALA A 81 -19.68 9.54 -12.28
N CYS A 82 -20.30 10.32 -13.17
CA CYS A 82 -20.21 11.78 -13.20
C CYS A 82 -20.68 12.42 -11.88
N CYS A 83 -21.76 11.94 -11.27
CA CYS A 83 -22.20 12.46 -9.97
C CYS A 83 -21.28 12.08 -8.81
N GLN A 84 -20.55 10.96 -8.91
CA GLN A 84 -19.61 10.48 -7.90
C GLN A 84 -18.22 11.14 -8.00
N MET A 85 -17.83 11.61 -9.19
CA MET A 85 -16.49 12.16 -9.46
C MET A 85 -16.11 13.32 -8.52
N THR A 86 -17.09 14.13 -8.11
CA THR A 86 -16.85 15.27 -7.20
C THR A 86 -16.40 14.78 -5.83
N ASP A 87 -17.07 13.76 -5.29
CA ASP A 87 -16.76 13.23 -3.96
C ASP A 87 -15.41 12.50 -3.99
N VAL A 88 -15.13 11.74 -5.06
CA VAL A 88 -13.82 11.11 -5.28
C VAL A 88 -12.72 12.17 -5.35
N PHE A 89 -12.91 13.23 -6.13
CA PHE A 89 -11.94 14.32 -6.23
C PHE A 89 -11.67 14.98 -4.88
N ILE A 90 -12.72 15.32 -4.13
CA ILE A 90 -12.59 15.93 -2.80
C ILE A 90 -11.82 15.00 -1.87
N LEU A 91 -12.17 13.72 -1.80
CA LEU A 91 -11.50 12.77 -0.90
C LEU A 91 -10.02 12.59 -1.27
N LEU A 92 -9.68 12.48 -2.56
CA LEU A 92 -8.29 12.39 -3.00
C LEU A 92 -7.50 13.65 -2.66
N GLU A 93 -8.10 14.84 -2.78
CA GLU A 93 -7.48 16.08 -2.32
C GLU A 93 -7.32 16.10 -0.79
N MET A 94 -8.24 15.54 0.00
CA MET A 94 -8.10 15.47 1.45
C MET A 94 -6.93 14.56 1.90
N LEU A 95 -6.52 13.59 1.08
CA LEU A 95 -5.31 12.82 1.35
C LEU A 95 -4.04 13.68 1.34
N SER A 96 -4.06 14.85 0.69
CA SER A 96 -2.96 15.81 0.73
C SER A 96 -2.85 16.58 2.04
N VAL A 97 -3.90 16.55 2.87
CA VAL A 97 -3.95 17.25 4.16
C VAL A 97 -3.62 16.22 5.26
N PRO A 98 -2.43 16.26 5.88
CA PRO A 98 -1.97 15.18 6.78
C PRO A 98 -2.90 14.92 7.97
N THR A 99 -3.55 15.96 8.49
CA THR A 99 -4.49 15.83 9.62
C THR A 99 -5.81 15.18 9.24
N LEU A 100 -6.14 15.09 7.95
CA LEU A 100 -7.39 14.51 7.44
C LEU A 100 -7.17 13.20 6.68
N ALA A 101 -5.94 12.87 6.30
CA ALA A 101 -5.65 11.73 5.43
C ALA A 101 -6.25 10.40 5.94
N MET A 102 -6.11 10.10 7.23
CA MET A 102 -6.67 8.87 7.81
C MET A 102 -8.20 8.85 7.78
N GLU A 103 -8.85 9.96 8.13
CA GLU A 103 -10.31 10.04 8.14
C GLU A 103 -10.87 10.06 6.71
N ALA A 104 -10.18 10.73 5.78
CA ALA A 104 -10.49 10.70 4.36
C ALA A 104 -10.41 9.28 3.78
N SER A 105 -9.36 8.53 4.10
CA SER A 105 -9.25 7.13 3.69
C SER A 105 -10.37 6.26 4.26
N HIS A 106 -10.77 6.47 5.51
CA HIS A 106 -11.88 5.73 6.13
C HIS A 106 -13.22 6.05 5.46
N VAL A 107 -13.49 7.34 5.19
CA VAL A 107 -14.70 7.76 4.45
C VAL A 107 -14.68 7.19 3.03
N PHE A 108 -13.51 7.14 2.39
CA PHE A 108 -13.34 6.52 1.07
C PHE A 108 -13.67 5.02 1.11
N GLU A 109 -13.08 4.28 2.06
CA GLU A 109 -13.35 2.85 2.27
C GLU A 109 -14.85 2.60 2.47
N LYS A 110 -15.48 3.37 3.36
CA LYS A 110 -16.91 3.27 3.65
C LYS A 110 -17.75 3.57 2.40
N ALA A 111 -17.40 4.62 1.63
CA ALA A 111 -18.12 4.98 0.41
C ALA A 111 -18.01 3.90 -0.67
N VAL A 112 -16.84 3.27 -0.84
CA VAL A 112 -16.65 2.12 -1.74
C VAL A 112 -17.44 0.92 -1.24
N ALA A 113 -17.34 0.57 0.04
CA ALA A 113 -18.11 -0.52 0.66
C ALA A 113 -19.62 -0.35 0.45
N GLN A 114 -20.08 0.89 0.39
CA GLN A 114 -21.48 1.27 0.17
C GLN A 114 -21.88 1.37 -1.31
N GLY A 115 -20.93 1.33 -2.24
CA GLY A 115 -21.17 1.50 -3.68
C GLY A 115 -21.39 2.96 -4.10
N ALA A 116 -21.10 3.92 -3.22
CA ALA A 116 -21.17 5.35 -3.51
C ALA A 116 -19.96 5.86 -4.32
N ILE A 117 -18.86 5.10 -4.34
CA ILE A 117 -17.69 5.33 -5.19
C ILE A 117 -17.46 4.07 -6.02
N GLY A 118 -17.51 4.21 -7.34
CA GLY A 118 -17.22 3.16 -8.30
C GLY A 118 -15.95 3.39 -9.12
N GLU A 119 -15.60 2.39 -9.90
CA GLU A 119 -14.39 2.33 -10.73
C GLU A 119 -14.35 3.46 -11.78
N GLN A 120 -15.45 3.70 -12.50
CA GLN A 120 -15.51 4.70 -13.57
C GLN A 120 -15.30 6.13 -13.02
N ALA A 121 -15.83 6.44 -11.84
CA ALA A 121 -15.59 7.73 -11.20
C ALA A 121 -14.11 7.91 -10.84
N MET A 122 -13.45 6.83 -10.38
CA MET A 122 -12.02 6.83 -10.08
C MET A 122 -11.18 7.03 -11.33
N VAL A 123 -11.48 6.34 -12.44
CA VAL A 123 -10.82 6.54 -13.73
C VAL A 123 -10.90 7.99 -14.18
N LEU A 124 -12.11 8.57 -14.24
CA LEU A 124 -12.32 9.95 -14.71
C LEU A 124 -11.52 10.96 -13.88
N VAL A 125 -11.53 10.82 -12.55
CA VAL A 125 -10.80 11.73 -11.66
C VAL A 125 -9.30 11.55 -11.83
N MET A 126 -8.80 10.32 -11.84
CA MET A 126 -7.36 10.06 -11.96
C MET A 126 -6.80 10.51 -13.31
N GLU A 127 -7.48 10.20 -14.43
CA GLU A 127 -7.07 10.64 -15.77
C GLU A 127 -7.07 12.17 -15.87
N GLY A 128 -8.11 12.82 -15.33
CA GLY A 128 -8.22 14.27 -15.30
C GLY A 128 -7.08 14.92 -14.52
N ARG A 129 -6.75 14.38 -13.34
CA ARG A 129 -5.64 14.87 -12.51
C ARG A 129 -4.27 14.63 -13.17
N HIS A 130 -4.09 13.45 -13.75
CA HIS A 130 -2.84 13.07 -14.42
C HIS A 130 -2.59 13.98 -15.64
N SER A 131 -3.61 14.16 -16.48
CA SER A 131 -3.54 15.03 -17.67
C SER A 131 -3.26 16.49 -17.33
N GLN A 132 -3.94 17.04 -16.30
CA GLN A 132 -3.68 18.41 -15.82
C GLN A 132 -2.23 18.61 -15.38
N ARG A 133 -1.63 17.61 -14.73
CA ARG A 133 -0.23 17.66 -14.30
C ARG A 133 0.75 17.56 -15.46
N LEU A 134 0.49 16.70 -16.45
CA LEU A 134 1.29 16.67 -17.67
C LEU A 134 1.30 18.04 -18.38
N ILE A 135 0.14 18.71 -18.43
CA ILE A 135 0.04 20.06 -18.99
C ILE A 135 0.83 21.07 -18.15
N ALA A 136 0.67 21.08 -16.82
CA ALA A 136 1.40 21.97 -15.92
C ALA A 136 2.93 21.79 -16.00
N ASN A 137 3.39 20.55 -16.11
CA ASN A 137 4.82 20.21 -16.23
C ASN A 137 5.39 20.50 -17.62
N SER A 138 4.55 20.58 -18.65
CA SER A 138 4.95 20.87 -20.04
C SER A 138 5.05 22.36 -20.36
N GLN A 139 4.50 23.25 -19.53
CA GLN A 139 4.59 24.69 -19.75
C GLN A 139 6.03 25.15 -19.45
N PRO A 140 6.78 25.65 -20.45
CA PRO A 140 8.04 26.31 -20.15
C PRO A 140 7.70 27.53 -19.32
N MET A 141 8.41 27.70 -18.19
CA MET A 141 8.32 28.86 -17.33
C MET A 141 8.67 30.10 -18.17
N VAL A 142 7.67 30.70 -18.82
CA VAL A 142 7.85 31.94 -19.57
C VAL A 142 8.09 33.00 -18.53
N ASN A 143 9.37 33.32 -18.38
CA ASN A 143 9.85 34.47 -17.63
C ASN A 143 9.08 35.71 -18.10
N SER A 144 8.14 36.17 -17.28
CA SER A 144 7.71 37.56 -17.29
C SER A 144 8.92 38.37 -16.84
N GLN A 145 9.68 38.82 -17.82
CA GLN A 145 10.83 39.69 -17.66
C GLN A 145 10.30 41.05 -17.19
N ASP A 146 10.38 41.31 -15.88
CA ASP A 146 10.35 42.69 -15.37
C ASP A 146 11.63 42.94 -14.56
N LYS A 147 12.33 43.99 -14.98
CA LYS A 147 13.66 44.40 -14.53
C LYS A 147 13.57 45.11 -13.18
N ASP A 148 14.33 44.65 -12.19
CA ASP A 148 15.48 45.36 -11.59
C ASP A 148 15.79 44.95 -10.13
N MET A 149 17.08 44.64 -9.92
CA MET A 149 17.86 44.59 -8.68
C MET A 149 17.81 43.37 -7.72
N PRO A 150 18.94 43.09 -7.01
CA PRO A 150 19.47 41.75 -6.81
C PRO A 150 19.59 41.43 -5.31
N ILE A 151 20.21 40.28 -5.03
CA ILE A 151 20.77 39.80 -3.76
C ILE A 151 20.05 38.54 -3.26
N THR A 152 20.71 37.41 -3.58
CA THR A 152 20.77 36.16 -2.82
C THR A 152 19.45 35.57 -2.34
N ALA A 153 18.84 34.78 -3.20
CA ALA A 153 18.29 33.50 -2.77
C ALA A 153 18.88 32.46 -3.72
N LYS A 154 19.68 31.53 -3.17
CA LYS A 154 20.05 30.31 -3.88
C LYS A 154 18.75 29.65 -4.30
N SER A 155 18.46 29.74 -5.58
CA SER A 155 17.46 28.92 -6.24
C SER A 155 17.93 27.48 -6.10
N ASN A 156 17.52 26.83 -5.01
CA ASN A 156 17.48 25.37 -4.95
C ASN A 156 16.32 24.92 -5.84
N GLN A 157 16.49 25.11 -7.15
CA GLN A 157 15.79 24.32 -8.15
C GLN A 157 16.42 22.93 -8.13
N LEU A 158 15.94 22.09 -7.22
CA LEU A 158 16.14 20.66 -7.26
C LEU A 158 14.82 20.06 -7.75
N PHE A 159 14.66 19.87 -9.06
CA PHE A 159 13.56 19.07 -9.57
C PHE A 159 13.82 17.57 -9.26
N PRO A 160 12.77 16.73 -9.15
CA PRO A 160 11.35 17.05 -9.07
C PRO A 160 10.73 16.62 -7.72
N GLU A 161 9.75 17.37 -7.23
CA GLU A 161 8.77 16.84 -6.27
C GLU A 161 8.23 15.53 -6.85
N GLU A 162 8.57 14.42 -6.17
CA GLU A 162 8.05 13.09 -6.40
C GLU A 162 6.54 13.19 -6.63
N ASN A 163 6.01 12.44 -7.61
CA ASN A 163 4.62 12.46 -8.03
C ASN A 163 3.68 12.21 -6.83
N ASP A 164 3.36 13.27 -6.10
CA ASP A 164 2.79 13.26 -4.75
C ASP A 164 1.43 12.56 -4.73
N ASP A 165 0.68 12.76 -5.81
CA ASP A 165 -0.59 12.08 -6.02
C ASP A 165 -0.45 10.59 -6.31
N PHE A 166 0.61 10.12 -6.99
CA PHE A 166 0.86 8.68 -7.12
C PHE A 166 1.09 8.08 -5.74
N ALA A 167 1.98 8.67 -4.94
CA ALA A 167 2.30 8.16 -3.61
C ALA A 167 1.04 8.11 -2.71
N ARG A 168 0.22 9.18 -2.72
CA ARG A 168 -1.04 9.23 -1.96
C ARG A 168 -2.04 8.16 -2.40
N ILE A 169 -2.25 8.00 -3.70
CA ILE A 169 -3.22 7.02 -4.22
C ILE A 169 -2.70 5.60 -3.96
N LEU A 170 -1.39 5.36 -4.08
CA LEU A 170 -0.78 4.08 -3.72
C LEU A 170 -0.98 3.80 -2.23
N SER A 171 -0.67 4.75 -1.35
CA SER A 171 -0.90 4.59 0.10
C SER A 171 -2.38 4.38 0.45
N LEU A 172 -3.31 5.01 -0.27
CA LEU A 172 -4.74 4.71 -0.13
C LEU A 172 -5.03 3.26 -0.54
N ALA A 173 -4.56 2.82 -1.71
CA ALA A 173 -4.79 1.46 -2.19
C ALA A 173 -4.24 0.41 -1.20
N GLU A 174 -3.02 0.64 -0.69
CA GLU A 174 -2.38 -0.20 0.33
C GLU A 174 -3.11 -0.20 1.66
N LEU A 175 -3.74 0.90 2.05
CA LEU A 175 -4.57 0.93 3.26
C LEU A 175 -5.89 0.15 3.05
N LEU A 176 -6.46 0.23 1.85
CA LEU A 176 -7.72 -0.44 1.52
C LEU A 176 -7.56 -1.97 1.38
N THR A 177 -6.36 -2.50 1.12
CA THR A 177 -6.13 -3.97 1.10
C THR A 177 -6.43 -4.62 2.44
N PHE A 178 -6.31 -3.88 3.55
CA PHE A 178 -6.65 -4.38 4.89
C PHE A 178 -8.17 -4.44 5.17
N SER A 179 -9.01 -3.93 4.26
CA SER A 179 -10.45 -4.00 4.43
C SER A 179 -10.95 -5.44 4.38
N ARG A 180 -11.93 -5.75 5.24
CA ARG A 180 -12.64 -7.05 5.24
C ARG A 180 -13.85 -7.06 4.30
N ASN A 181 -14.16 -5.93 3.68
CA ASN A 181 -15.31 -5.81 2.79
C ASN A 181 -14.94 -6.28 1.37
N SER A 182 -15.58 -7.34 0.89
CA SER A 182 -15.35 -7.90 -0.45
C SER A 182 -15.47 -6.88 -1.59
N ARG A 183 -16.39 -5.91 -1.50
CA ARG A 183 -16.55 -4.85 -2.50
C ARG A 183 -15.35 -3.90 -2.50
N VAL A 184 -14.79 -3.61 -1.33
CA VAL A 184 -13.56 -2.81 -1.22
C VAL A 184 -12.38 -3.58 -1.79
N GLN A 185 -12.25 -4.87 -1.48
CA GLN A 185 -11.19 -5.73 -2.00
C GLN A 185 -11.24 -5.83 -3.53
N GLU A 186 -12.43 -6.00 -4.11
CA GLU A 186 -12.64 -5.99 -5.56
C GLU A 186 -12.29 -4.63 -6.18
N PHE A 187 -12.74 -3.54 -5.57
CA PHE A 187 -12.37 -2.19 -6.01
C PHE A 187 -10.86 -1.97 -5.97
N VAL A 188 -10.15 -2.47 -4.96
CA VAL A 188 -8.68 -2.34 -4.86
C VAL A 188 -7.99 -3.08 -6.00
N ARG A 189 -8.44 -4.29 -6.37
CA ARG A 189 -7.92 -5.01 -7.55
C ARG A 189 -8.02 -4.15 -8.80
N VAL A 190 -9.18 -3.55 -9.03
CA VAL A 190 -9.40 -2.67 -10.20
C VAL A 190 -8.61 -1.37 -10.07
N LEU A 191 -8.49 -0.79 -8.88
CA LEU A 191 -7.71 0.42 -8.62
C LEU A 191 -6.24 0.24 -8.99
N TYR A 192 -5.63 -0.90 -8.64
CA TYR A 192 -4.26 -1.22 -9.05
C TYR A 192 -4.13 -1.27 -10.58
N ALA A 193 -5.09 -1.86 -11.30
CA ALA A 193 -5.08 -1.85 -12.77
C ALA A 193 -5.29 -0.45 -13.36
N ILE A 194 -6.19 0.36 -12.79
CA ILE A 194 -6.37 1.77 -13.18
C ILE A 194 -5.06 2.54 -12.99
N MET A 195 -4.40 2.38 -11.83
CA MET A 195 -3.10 2.99 -11.57
C MET A 195 -2.04 2.50 -12.56
N PHE A 196 -1.99 1.21 -12.87
CA PHE A 196 -1.03 0.64 -13.82
C PHE A 196 -1.21 1.21 -15.24
N LYS A 197 -2.45 1.46 -15.66
CA LYS A 197 -2.78 2.07 -16.96
C LYS A 197 -2.45 3.57 -17.00
N ILE A 198 -2.77 4.32 -15.94
CA ILE A 198 -2.60 5.78 -15.89
C ILE A 198 -1.15 6.18 -15.65
N TYR A 199 -0.42 5.44 -14.81
CA TYR A 199 1.00 5.68 -14.55
C TYR A 199 1.83 4.73 -15.41
N ASP A 200 2.22 5.22 -16.58
CA ASP A 200 2.99 4.46 -17.58
C ASP A 200 4.49 4.40 -17.30
N ASP A 201 4.97 5.12 -16.29
CA ASP A 201 6.38 5.14 -15.91
C ASP A 201 6.80 3.87 -15.15
N GLU A 202 7.94 3.31 -15.58
CA GLU A 202 8.51 2.09 -15.01
C GLU A 202 8.84 2.23 -13.51
N VAL A 203 9.07 3.44 -13.01
CA VAL A 203 9.38 3.68 -11.59
C VAL A 203 8.12 3.50 -10.74
N CYS A 204 6.98 4.10 -11.10
CA CYS A 204 5.71 3.92 -10.41
C CYS A 204 5.22 2.48 -10.53
N ARG A 205 5.30 1.88 -11.72
CA ARG A 205 4.95 0.46 -11.92
C ARG A 205 5.82 -0.45 -11.08
N GLY A 206 7.13 -0.23 -11.07
CA GLY A 206 8.07 -0.95 -10.22
C GLY A 206 7.75 -0.82 -8.73
N LYS A 207 7.40 0.38 -8.25
CA LYS A 207 6.99 0.61 -6.86
C LYS A 207 5.71 -0.16 -6.50
N MET A 208 4.69 -0.14 -7.37
CA MET A 208 3.45 -0.90 -7.16
C MET A 208 3.72 -2.40 -7.04
N LEU A 209 4.46 -2.97 -8.01
CA LEU A 209 4.78 -4.39 -8.02
C LEU A 209 5.66 -4.79 -6.84
N LYS A 210 6.65 -3.96 -6.50
CA LYS A 210 7.52 -4.19 -5.34
C LYS A 210 6.71 -4.28 -4.05
N GLY A 211 5.83 -3.32 -3.79
CA GLY A 211 5.00 -3.32 -2.58
C GLY A 211 4.09 -4.53 -2.48
N LEU A 212 3.44 -4.91 -3.59
CA LEU A 212 2.60 -6.12 -3.66
C LEU A 212 3.42 -7.40 -3.38
N ILE A 213 4.59 -7.54 -4.01
CA ILE A 213 5.45 -8.72 -3.85
C ILE A 213 6.03 -8.79 -2.44
N GLU A 214 6.49 -7.68 -1.88
CA GLU A 214 7.01 -7.62 -0.51
C GLU A 214 5.94 -8.04 0.50
N ARG A 215 4.70 -7.57 0.37
CA ARG A 215 3.61 -8.00 1.26
C ARG A 215 3.20 -9.46 1.04
N ALA A 216 3.06 -9.90 -0.21
CA ALA A 216 2.71 -11.29 -0.54
C ALA A 216 3.80 -12.30 -0.11
N THR A 217 5.06 -11.88 -0.04
CA THR A 217 6.20 -12.72 0.38
C THR A 217 6.61 -12.50 1.85
N SER A 218 6.05 -11.49 2.53
CA SER A 218 6.31 -11.27 3.94
C SER A 218 5.79 -12.45 4.76
N GLY A 219 6.65 -13.05 5.58
CA GLY A 219 6.36 -14.24 6.37
C GLY A 219 5.41 -13.99 7.56
N ALA A 220 4.48 -13.05 7.46
CA ALA A 220 3.48 -12.82 8.48
C ALA A 220 2.45 -13.96 8.45
N ASP A 221 2.17 -14.55 9.61
CA ASP A 221 1.20 -15.63 9.88
C ASP A 221 -0.27 -15.33 9.45
N ASN A 222 -0.52 -14.24 8.72
CA ASN A 222 -1.81 -13.82 8.22
C ASN A 222 -2.06 -14.38 6.82
N CYS A 223 -2.33 -15.69 6.74
CA CYS A 223 -2.65 -16.41 5.50
C CYS A 223 -3.81 -15.79 4.67
N ARG A 224 -4.60 -14.84 5.23
CA ARG A 224 -5.70 -14.16 4.54
C ARG A 224 -5.32 -12.82 3.90
N GLU A 225 -4.26 -12.16 4.36
CA GLU A 225 -3.83 -10.84 3.84
C GLU A 225 -2.89 -11.02 2.64
N ALA A 226 -1.97 -11.99 2.73
CA ALA A 226 -1.13 -12.40 1.60
C ALA A 226 -1.94 -12.92 0.39
N ASP A 227 -3.19 -13.32 0.61
CA ASP A 227 -4.10 -13.82 -0.44
C ASP A 227 -4.54 -12.68 -1.38
N LEU A 228 -4.90 -11.50 -0.83
CA LEU A 228 -5.38 -10.39 -1.66
C LEU A 228 -4.25 -9.76 -2.50
N ASP A 229 -3.06 -9.55 -1.93
CA ASP A 229 -1.94 -9.02 -2.70
C ASP A 229 -1.54 -9.98 -3.85
N LEU A 230 -1.63 -11.30 -3.62
CA LEU A 230 -1.42 -12.30 -4.67
C LEU A 230 -2.55 -12.28 -5.71
N GLU A 231 -3.81 -12.15 -5.29
CA GLU A 231 -4.95 -11.99 -6.20
C GLU A 231 -4.80 -10.74 -7.08
N ILE A 232 -4.35 -9.62 -6.51
CA ILE A 232 -4.06 -8.38 -7.27
C ILE A 232 -2.95 -8.65 -8.30
N LEU A 233 -1.86 -9.32 -7.90
CA LEU A 233 -0.78 -9.68 -8.84
C LEU A 233 -1.29 -10.59 -9.97
N VAL A 234 -2.11 -11.60 -9.67
CA VAL A 234 -2.71 -12.48 -10.68
C VAL A 234 -3.60 -11.69 -11.63
N PHE A 235 -4.42 -10.78 -11.08
CA PHE A 235 -5.28 -9.90 -11.87
C PHE A 235 -4.47 -9.01 -12.81
N LEU A 236 -3.43 -8.33 -12.30
CA LEU A 236 -2.56 -7.49 -13.12
C LEU A 236 -1.80 -8.29 -14.19
N VAL A 237 -1.34 -9.51 -13.87
CA VAL A 237 -0.69 -10.39 -14.85
C VAL A 237 -1.65 -10.75 -15.99
N HIS A 238 -2.92 -10.98 -15.67
CA HIS A 238 -3.95 -11.29 -16.66
C HIS A 238 -4.30 -10.09 -17.53
N GLU A 239 -4.55 -8.92 -16.92
CA GLU A 239 -5.04 -7.72 -17.61
C GLU A 239 -3.92 -6.96 -18.34
N GLU A 240 -2.73 -6.85 -17.74
CA GLU A 240 -1.65 -5.97 -18.22
C GLU A 240 -0.49 -6.75 -18.87
N GLY A 241 -0.50 -8.09 -18.82
CA GLY A 241 0.53 -8.93 -19.43
C GLY A 241 1.91 -8.86 -18.75
N ILE A 242 1.94 -8.51 -17.46
CA ILE A 242 3.17 -8.24 -16.69
C ILE A 242 3.79 -9.49 -16.02
N ALA A 243 3.51 -10.68 -16.53
CA ALA A 243 3.98 -11.95 -15.95
C ALA A 243 5.50 -11.97 -15.73
N ARG A 244 6.26 -11.51 -16.73
CA ARG A 244 7.73 -11.57 -16.69
C ARG A 244 8.33 -10.66 -15.60
N PRO A 245 8.00 -9.35 -15.51
CA PRO A 245 8.42 -8.52 -14.39
C PRO A 245 8.10 -9.11 -13.02
N VAL A 246 6.87 -9.59 -12.82
CA VAL A 246 6.42 -10.18 -11.54
C VAL A 246 7.26 -11.41 -11.19
N LEU A 247 7.42 -12.36 -12.12
CA LEU A 247 8.21 -13.57 -11.87
C LEU A 247 9.70 -13.29 -11.64
N THR A 248 10.26 -12.27 -12.29
CA THR A 248 11.64 -11.83 -12.03
C THR A 248 11.78 -11.30 -10.61
N MET A 249 10.91 -10.38 -10.18
CA MET A 249 10.96 -9.80 -8.84
C MET A 249 10.67 -10.83 -7.73
N MET A 250 9.74 -11.76 -7.96
CA MET A 250 9.49 -12.87 -7.03
C MET A 250 10.70 -13.80 -6.91
N ARG A 251 11.42 -14.05 -8.01
CA ARG A 251 12.67 -14.81 -7.99
C ARG A 251 13.74 -14.09 -7.17
N GLU A 252 13.93 -12.80 -7.39
CA GLU A 252 14.88 -11.98 -6.62
C GLU A 252 14.56 -12.00 -5.12
N ALA A 253 13.27 -11.88 -4.76
CA ALA A 253 12.83 -11.99 -3.37
C ALA A 253 13.14 -13.38 -2.76
N ALA A 254 12.90 -14.45 -3.52
CA ALA A 254 13.20 -15.81 -3.08
C ALA A 254 14.72 -16.09 -2.98
N GLU A 255 15.53 -15.53 -3.89
CA GLU A 255 16.98 -15.60 -3.84
C GLU A 255 17.53 -14.90 -2.59
N LEU A 256 17.02 -13.70 -2.29
CA LEU A 256 17.38 -12.96 -1.07
C LEU A 256 17.04 -13.75 0.19
N ALA A 257 15.81 -14.28 0.30
CA ALA A 257 15.40 -15.09 1.44
C ALA A 257 16.24 -16.37 1.59
N ASN A 258 16.70 -16.96 0.49
CA ASN A 258 17.60 -18.12 0.51
C ASN A 258 19.01 -17.78 1.00
N VAL A 259 19.54 -16.61 0.62
CA VAL A 259 20.83 -16.11 1.13
C VAL A 259 20.75 -15.90 2.65
N ASP A 260 19.69 -15.26 3.13
CA ASP A 260 19.49 -15.03 4.57
C ASP A 260 19.36 -16.35 5.34
N ARG A 261 18.60 -17.30 4.81
CA ARG A 261 18.47 -18.64 5.40
C ARG A 261 19.81 -19.38 5.45
N ALA A 262 20.63 -19.28 4.40
CA ALA A 262 21.96 -19.89 4.38
C ALA A 262 22.89 -19.25 5.43
N ALA A 263 22.84 -17.92 5.59
CA ALA A 263 23.60 -17.22 6.61
C ALA A 263 23.18 -17.66 8.02
N LEU A 264 21.88 -17.74 8.30
CA LEU A 264 21.35 -18.22 9.58
C LEU A 264 21.73 -19.68 9.85
N TRP A 265 21.72 -20.53 8.82
CA TRP A 265 22.15 -21.91 8.94
C TRP A 265 23.63 -22.01 9.33
N HIS A 266 24.51 -21.24 8.69
CA HIS A 266 25.92 -21.20 9.05
C HIS A 266 26.17 -20.67 10.46
N GLN A 267 25.42 -19.65 10.88
CA GLN A 267 25.47 -19.16 12.26
C GLN A 267 25.04 -20.24 13.26
N LEU A 268 23.96 -20.97 12.96
CA LEU A 268 23.48 -22.05 13.80
C LEU A 268 24.56 -23.14 13.95
N CYS A 269 25.14 -23.61 12.85
CA CYS A 269 26.24 -24.60 12.88
C CYS A 269 27.42 -24.10 13.71
N ALA A 270 27.85 -22.85 13.52
CA ALA A 270 28.97 -22.28 14.30
C ALA A 270 28.66 -22.22 15.80
N THR A 271 27.43 -21.86 16.18
CA THR A 271 27.00 -21.84 17.59
C THR A 271 26.89 -23.24 18.18
N GLU A 272 26.45 -24.22 17.39
CA GLU A 272 26.37 -25.62 17.80
C GLU A 272 27.77 -26.21 18.02
N GLU A 273 28.72 -25.95 17.12
CA GLU A 273 30.12 -26.38 17.27
C GLU A 273 30.77 -25.78 18.53
N GLU A 274 30.53 -24.50 18.81
CA GLU A 274 31.04 -23.87 20.04
C GLU A 274 30.39 -24.47 21.29
N SER A 275 29.09 -24.78 21.24
CA SER A 275 28.39 -25.49 22.33
C SER A 275 28.94 -26.90 22.57
N ILE A 276 29.33 -27.61 21.49
CA ILE A 276 30.01 -28.91 21.61
C ILE A 276 31.39 -28.73 22.24
N ARG A 277 32.22 -27.81 21.73
CA ARG A 277 33.57 -27.55 22.27
C ARG A 277 33.56 -27.18 23.74
N THR A 278 32.67 -26.29 24.16
CA THR A 278 32.54 -25.86 25.56
C THR A 278 32.12 -27.02 26.46
N ARG A 279 31.18 -27.87 26.02
CA ARG A 279 30.77 -29.07 26.73
C ARG A 279 31.90 -30.09 26.85
N GLU A 280 32.68 -30.30 25.78
CA GLU A 280 33.84 -31.19 25.82
C GLU A 280 34.92 -30.68 26.78
N ALA A 281 35.22 -29.38 26.75
CA ALA A 281 36.17 -28.75 27.68
C ALA A 281 35.73 -28.92 29.15
N LEU A 282 34.45 -28.67 29.45
CA LEU A 282 33.89 -28.90 30.79
C LEU A 282 33.98 -30.37 31.21
N GLN A 283 33.78 -31.31 30.28
CA GLN A 283 33.86 -32.73 30.59
C GLN A 283 35.29 -33.18 30.89
N VAL A 284 36.29 -32.59 30.23
CA VAL A 284 37.71 -32.79 30.54
C VAL A 284 38.02 -32.24 31.94
N GLU A 285 37.61 -31.00 32.24
CA GLU A 285 37.82 -30.36 33.55
C GLU A 285 37.19 -31.18 34.68
N ILE A 286 35.94 -31.65 34.52
CA ILE A 286 35.28 -32.52 35.49
C ILE A 286 36.09 -33.82 35.70
N SER A 287 36.61 -34.41 34.62
CA SER A 287 37.40 -35.64 34.71
C SER A 287 38.72 -35.44 35.44
N GLU A 288 39.35 -34.27 35.29
CA GLU A 288 40.56 -33.89 36.05
C GLU A 288 40.25 -33.68 37.53
N LEU A 289 39.18 -32.92 37.85
CA LEU A 289 38.75 -32.68 39.23
C LEU A 289 38.37 -33.98 39.96
N VAL A 290 37.74 -34.94 39.27
CA VAL A 290 37.44 -36.26 39.85
C VAL A 290 38.73 -37.01 40.20
N LYS A 291 39.74 -36.99 39.33
CA LYS A 291 41.04 -37.62 39.61
C LYS A 291 41.74 -36.94 40.79
N GLU A 292 41.76 -35.61 40.84
CA GLU A 292 42.35 -34.87 41.97
C GLU A 292 41.62 -35.18 43.28
N LYS A 293 40.28 -35.23 43.26
CA LYS A 293 39.48 -35.64 44.41
C LYS A 293 39.86 -37.05 44.88
N ASP A 294 40.00 -38.01 43.98
CA ASP A 294 40.34 -39.39 44.33
C ASP A 294 41.74 -39.47 44.97
N ILE A 295 42.73 -38.74 44.41
CA ILE A 295 44.08 -38.64 44.97
C ILE A 295 44.06 -38.02 46.38
N LEU A 296 43.34 -36.91 46.55
CA LEU A 296 43.21 -36.25 47.85
C LEU A 296 42.49 -37.14 48.88
N SER A 297 41.43 -37.85 48.46
CA SER A 297 40.68 -38.75 49.33
C SER A 297 41.53 -39.95 49.76
N GLN A 298 42.37 -40.48 48.87
CA GLN A 298 43.34 -41.52 49.22
C GLN A 298 44.38 -41.00 50.22
N SER A 299 44.98 -39.83 49.95
CA SER A 299 45.97 -39.22 50.85
C SER A 299 45.39 -38.91 52.23
N LEU A 300 44.13 -38.44 52.30
CA LEU A 300 43.42 -38.23 53.56
C LEU A 300 43.25 -39.54 54.33
N SER A 301 42.80 -40.62 53.66
CA SER A 301 42.64 -41.93 54.29
C SER A 301 43.97 -42.49 54.81
N GLU A 302 45.06 -42.32 54.06
CA GLU A 302 46.41 -42.71 54.50
C GLU A 302 46.86 -41.91 55.73
N SER A 303 46.60 -40.60 55.75
CA SER A 303 46.89 -39.72 56.89
C SER A 303 46.09 -40.12 58.14
N GLU A 304 44.80 -40.37 58.00
CA GLU A 304 43.93 -40.86 59.08
C GLU A 304 44.41 -42.20 59.62
N ALA A 305 44.79 -43.15 58.76
CA ALA A 305 45.33 -44.44 59.15
C ALA A 305 46.68 -44.31 59.89
N ALA A 306 47.56 -43.40 59.46
CA ALA A 306 48.82 -43.13 60.15
C ALA A 306 48.59 -42.50 61.52
N ASN A 307 47.64 -41.56 61.63
CA ASN A 307 47.29 -40.90 62.88
C ASN A 307 46.68 -41.89 63.89
N HIS A 308 45.84 -42.83 63.43
CA HIS A 308 45.30 -43.91 64.25
C HIS A 308 46.37 -44.90 64.78
N ARG A 309 47.53 -45.02 64.14
CA ARG A 309 48.63 -45.90 64.62
C ARG A 309 49.50 -45.24 65.69
N ILE A 310 49.47 -43.92 65.80
CA ILE A 310 50.26 -43.13 66.77
C ILE A 310 49.47 -42.90 68.07
N LYS A 311 48.15 -43.09 68.03
CA LYS A 311 47.22 -42.95 69.15
C LYS A 311 47.02 -44.27 69.88
#